data_AF-A0A835TCR2-F1
#
_entry.id   AF-A0A835TCR2-F1
#
_cell.length_a   1.000
_cell.length_b   1.000
_cell.length_c   1.000
_cell.angle_alpha   90.00
_cell.angle_beta   90.00
_cell.angle_gamma   90.00
#
_symmetry.space_group_name_H-M   'P 1'
#
loop_
_entity.id
_entity.type
_entity.pdbx_description
1 polymer ?
#
loop_
_entity_poly.entity_id
_entity_poly.type
_entity_poly.pdbx_seq_one_letter_code
_entity_poly.pdbx_strand_id
1 'polypeptide(L)'
;MDTLEGFERRANPGDREQQELLSEMRGHLRKMQESTRDQDPRLSFSTPEFKEAQRAFTDGFKRNFGRPVEWGMVKEFPWSTPVLRKLEQPVDVKGQPWQAK
;
A
#
# COMPACT_ATOMS: atom_id res chain seq x y z
N MET A 1 20.72 -3.92 -25.36
CA MET A 1 20.01 -2.62 -25.28
C MET A 1 21.03 -1.57 -24.89
N ASP A 2 21.30 -0.60 -25.75
CA ASP A 2 22.17 0.52 -25.41
C ASP A 2 21.51 1.42 -24.34
N THR A 3 22.25 1.77 -23.29
CA THR A 3 21.81 2.70 -22.24
C THR A 3 22.05 4.16 -22.66
N LEU A 4 21.37 5.12 -22.03
CA LEU A 4 21.55 6.55 -22.31
C LEU A 4 23.02 6.98 -22.23
N GLU A 5 23.78 6.46 -21.25
CA GLU A 5 25.22 6.70 -21.13
C GLU A 5 26.02 6.25 -22.35
N GLY A 6 25.58 5.20 -23.04
CA GLY A 6 26.19 4.73 -24.28
C GLY A 6 25.96 5.70 -25.45
N PHE A 7 24.80 6.36 -25.50
CA PHE A 7 24.51 7.40 -26.49
C PHE A 7 25.25 8.69 -26.20
N GLU A 8 25.35 9.09 -24.93
CA GLU A 8 26.08 10.29 -24.51
C GLU A 8 27.58 10.20 -24.81
N ARG A 9 28.18 9.01 -24.70
CA ARG A 9 29.60 8.80 -25.05
C ARG A 9 29.88 8.83 -26.54
N ARG A 10 28.88 8.54 -27.38
CA ARG A 10 29.03 8.48 -28.85
C ARG A 10 28.55 9.75 -29.55
N ALA A 11 27.78 10.59 -28.87
CA ALA A 11 27.27 11.82 -29.42
C ALA A 11 28.37 12.85 -29.61
N ASN A 12 28.36 13.52 -30.76
CA ASN A 12 29.29 14.59 -31.06
C ASN A 12 28.89 15.86 -30.29
N PRO A 13 29.81 16.46 -29.50
CA PRO A 13 29.52 17.68 -28.75
C PRO A 13 29.20 18.90 -29.62
N GLY A 14 29.66 18.89 -30.89
CA GLY A 14 29.46 19.97 -31.84
C GLY A 14 28.22 19.82 -32.73
N ASP A 15 27.48 18.71 -32.62
CA ASP A 15 26.30 18.45 -33.45
C ASP A 15 25.02 18.79 -32.67
N ARG A 16 24.33 19.84 -33.13
CA ARG A 16 23.17 20.41 -32.44
C ARG A 16 21.98 19.45 -32.39
N GLU A 17 21.74 18.68 -33.45
CA GLU A 17 20.62 17.74 -33.51
C GLU A 17 20.82 16.58 -32.53
N GLN A 18 22.07 16.10 -32.39
CA GLN A 18 22.40 15.04 -31.44
C GLN A 18 22.26 15.51 -29.98
N GLN A 19 22.61 16.76 -29.69
CA GLN A 19 22.41 17.35 -28.37
C GLN A 19 20.93 17.57 -28.03
N GLU A 20 20.13 18.04 -29.00
CA GLU A 20 18.68 18.19 -28.83
C GLU A 20 18.02 16.83 -28.55
N LEU A 21 18.38 15.78 -29.31
CA LEU A 21 17.86 14.43 -29.09
C LEU A 21 18.24 13.87 -27.72
N LEU A 22 19.49 14.06 -27.27
CA LEU A 22 19.92 13.64 -25.93
C LEU A 22 19.14 14.37 -24.82
N SER A 23 18.84 15.66 -25.02
CA SER A 23 18.04 16.44 -24.07
C SER A 23 16.61 15.91 -23.97
N GLU A 24 16.02 15.51 -25.09
CA GLU A 24 14.68 14.93 -25.15
C GLU A 24 14.65 13.55 -24.49
N MET A 25 15.64 12.69 -24.77
CA MET A 25 15.76 11.37 -24.13
C MET A 25 15.91 11.47 -22.61
N ARG A 26 16.69 12.45 -22.11
CA ARG A 26 16.79 12.75 -20.67
C ARG A 26 15.44 13.15 -20.08
N GLY A 27 14.68 13.99 -20.79
CA GLY A 27 13.34 14.40 -20.39
C GLY A 27 12.35 13.23 -20.31
N HIS A 28 12.38 12.33 -21.29
CA HIS A 28 11.54 11.13 -21.31
C HIS A 28 11.88 10.15 -20.18
N LEU A 29 13.18 9.90 -19.94
CA LEU A 29 13.63 9.04 -18.84
C LEU A 29 13.21 9.60 -17.47
N ARG A 30 13.30 10.92 -17.28
CA ARG A 30 12.86 11.57 -16.04
C ARG A 30 11.36 11.42 -15.81
N LYS A 31 10.54 11.62 -16.85
CA LYS A 31 9.07 11.41 -16.77
C LYS A 31 8.71 9.96 -16.47
N MET A 32 9.41 8.98 -17.07
CA MET A 32 9.21 7.56 -16.75
C MET A 32 9.59 7.25 -15.30
N GLN A 33 10.69 7.82 -14.81
CA GLN A 33 11.15 7.62 -13.44
C GLN A 33 10.17 8.22 -12.42
N GLU A 34 9.61 9.40 -12.70
CA GLU A 34 8.54 10.01 -11.89
C GLU A 34 7.26 9.16 -11.89
N SER A 35 6.85 8.66 -13.05
CA SER A 35 5.66 7.78 -13.15
C SER A 35 5.87 6.44 -12.44
N THR A 36 7.09 5.90 -12.45
CA THR A 36 7.44 4.62 -11.81
C THR A 36 7.58 4.78 -10.29
N ARG A 37 7.94 5.97 -9.80
CA ARG A 37 8.08 6.26 -8.37
C ARG A 37 6.80 5.98 -7.59
N ASP A 38 5.66 6.33 -8.16
CA ASP A 38 4.34 6.14 -7.54
C ASP A 38 3.78 4.72 -7.78
N GLN A 39 4.43 3.93 -8.63
CA GLN A 39 4.04 2.55 -8.93
C GLN A 39 4.78 1.49 -8.10
N ASP A 40 5.83 1.84 -7.34
CA ASP A 40 6.51 0.82 -6.53
C ASP A 40 5.69 0.48 -5.27
N PRO A 41 5.07 -0.71 -5.20
CA PRO A 41 4.27 -1.12 -4.05
C PRO A 41 5.11 -1.32 -2.77
N ARG A 42 6.44 -1.18 -2.84
CA ARG A 42 7.33 -1.17 -1.67
C ARG A 42 7.53 0.24 -1.10
N LEU A 43 7.38 1.29 -1.92
CA LEU A 43 7.45 2.70 -1.50
C LEU A 43 6.11 3.21 -0.95
N SER A 44 4.99 2.51 -1.25
CA SER A 44 3.66 2.79 -0.71
C SER A 44 3.56 2.68 0.83
N PHE A 45 4.50 2.01 1.49
CA PHE A 45 4.57 1.92 2.96
C PHE A 45 5.26 3.13 3.61
N SER A 46 6.00 3.93 2.83
CA SER A 46 6.75 5.09 3.34
C SER A 46 6.06 6.43 3.09
N THR A 47 4.97 6.43 2.31
CA THR A 47 4.20 7.64 2.02
C THR A 47 3.57 8.19 3.30
N PRO A 48 3.47 9.53 3.45
CA PRO A 48 2.81 10.14 4.59
C PRO A 48 1.39 9.60 4.81
N GLU A 49 0.66 9.37 3.71
CA GLU A 49 -0.72 8.88 3.70
C GLU A 49 -0.83 7.46 4.28
N PHE A 50 0.11 6.58 3.96
CA PHE A 50 0.14 5.24 4.52
C PHE A 50 0.55 5.24 5.99
N LYS A 51 1.53 6.06 6.39
CA LYS A 51 1.93 6.19 7.79
C LYS A 51 0.78 6.71 8.65
N GLU A 52 -0.03 7.62 8.13
CA GLU A 52 -1.22 8.12 8.80
C GLU A 52 -2.30 7.03 8.91
N ALA A 53 -2.58 6.31 7.82
CA ALA A 53 -3.50 5.17 7.84
C ALA A 53 -3.05 4.07 8.82
N GLN A 54 -1.75 3.78 8.89
CA GLN A 54 -1.17 2.83 9.83
C GLN A 54 -1.29 3.32 11.28
N ARG A 55 -1.08 4.61 11.54
CA ARG A 55 -1.29 5.20 12.87
C ARG A 55 -2.75 5.11 13.28
N ALA A 56 -3.67 5.55 12.43
CA ALA A 56 -5.11 5.48 12.68
C ALA A 56 -5.58 4.04 12.94
N PHE A 57 -5.10 3.07 12.15
CA PHE A 57 -5.34 1.65 12.38
C PHE A 57 -4.80 1.19 13.73
N THR A 58 -3.55 1.53 14.05
CA THR A 58 -2.90 1.13 15.31
C THR A 58 -3.62 1.73 16.52
N ASP A 59 -4.04 3.00 16.45
CA ASP A 59 -4.74 3.68 17.53
C ASP A 59 -6.15 3.14 17.74
N GLY A 60 -6.88 2.87 16.65
CA GLY A 60 -8.18 2.19 16.70
C GLY A 60 -8.07 0.77 17.27
N PHE A 61 -7.05 0.03 16.84
CA PHE A 61 -6.76 -1.31 17.33
C PHE A 61 -6.44 -1.29 18.83
N LYS A 62 -5.54 -0.40 19.29
CA LYS A 62 -5.23 -0.16 20.72
C LYS A 62 -6.46 0.18 21.56
N ARG A 63 -7.37 1.02 21.06
CA ARG A 63 -8.59 1.41 21.76
C ARG A 63 -9.59 0.25 21.92
N ASN A 64 -9.54 -0.70 20.99
CA ASN A 64 -10.42 -1.87 20.98
C ASN A 64 -9.80 -3.09 21.70
N PHE A 65 -8.52 -3.04 22.06
CA PHE A 65 -7.96 -4.05 22.97
C PHE A 65 -8.59 -3.96 24.35
N GLY A 66 -8.97 -5.12 24.90
CA GLY A 66 -9.64 -5.21 26.19
C GLY A 66 -11.13 -4.86 26.14
N ARG A 67 -11.72 -4.73 24.95
CA ARG A 67 -13.18 -4.66 24.76
C ARG A 67 -13.70 -6.01 24.25
N PRO A 68 -14.94 -6.38 24.59
CA PRO A 68 -15.59 -7.54 24.02
C PRO A 68 -15.74 -7.42 22.50
N VAL A 69 -15.55 -8.54 21.80
CA VAL A 69 -15.96 -8.70 20.40
C VAL A 69 -17.47 -8.89 20.38
N GLU A 70 -18.19 -7.87 19.92
CA GLU A 70 -19.65 -7.88 19.84
C GLU A 70 -20.18 -8.37 18.49
N TRP A 71 -19.34 -8.41 17.46
CA TRP A 71 -19.74 -8.76 16.10
C TRP A 71 -18.88 -9.89 15.56
N GLY A 72 -19.51 -10.89 14.96
CA GLY A 72 -18.83 -12.04 14.41
C GLY A 72 -19.54 -12.58 13.17
N MET A 73 -18.78 -13.31 12.35
CA MET A 73 -19.36 -14.11 11.28
C MET A 73 -19.98 -15.36 11.90
N VAL A 74 -21.31 -15.41 11.93
CA VAL A 74 -22.05 -16.54 12.49
C VAL A 74 -22.60 -17.39 11.35
N LYS A 75 -22.36 -18.69 11.44
CA LYS A 75 -22.93 -19.68 10.55
C LYS A 75 -24.04 -20.41 11.30
N GLU A 76 -25.30 -20.08 10.99
CA GLU A 76 -26.45 -20.69 11.68
C GLU A 76 -26.59 -22.18 11.36
N PHE A 77 -26.31 -22.56 10.10
CA PHE A 77 -26.43 -23.94 9.64
C PHE A 77 -25.16 -24.41 8.93
N PRO A 78 -24.81 -25.70 8.95
CA PRO A 78 -23.61 -26.22 8.31
C PRO A 78 -23.52 -25.94 6.80
N TRP A 79 -24.65 -25.71 6.13
CA TRP A 79 -24.73 -25.41 4.70
C TRP A 79 -24.95 -23.91 4.39
N SER A 80 -25.15 -23.05 5.39
CA SER A 80 -25.41 -21.63 5.16
C SER A 80 -24.13 -20.83 4.94
N THR A 81 -24.20 -19.73 4.19
CA THR A 81 -23.09 -18.76 4.13
C THR A 81 -22.98 -18.04 5.47
N PRO A 82 -21.76 -17.83 6.03
CA PRO A 82 -21.60 -17.06 7.25
C PRO A 82 -22.05 -15.61 7.04
N VAL A 83 -22.84 -15.07 7.98
CA VAL A 83 -23.33 -13.69 7.94
C VAL A 83 -22.78 -12.93 9.14
N LEU A 84 -22.38 -11.68 8.93
CA LEU A 84 -21.97 -10.79 10.02
C LEU A 84 -23.20 -10.46 10.88
N ARG A 85 -23.20 -10.90 12.13
CA ARG A 85 -24.25 -10.60 13.11
C ARG A 85 -23.67 -10.16 14.43
N LYS A 86 -24.47 -9.43 15.19
CA LYS A 86 -24.17 -9.13 16.59
C LYS A 86 -24.29 -10.42 17.39
N LEU A 87 -23.26 -10.75 18.16
CA LEU A 87 -23.23 -11.93 19.03
C LEU A 87 -24.15 -11.70 20.22
N GLU A 88 -24.94 -12.70 20.59
CA GLU A 88 -25.78 -12.66 21.80
C GLU A 88 -24.91 -12.54 23.05
N GLN A 89 -23.84 -13.32 23.10
CA GLN A 89 -22.82 -13.23 24.13
C GLN A 89 -21.53 -12.67 23.51
N PRO A 90 -21.03 -11.51 23.99
CA PRO A 90 -19.75 -11.00 23.53
C PRO A 90 -18.64 -12.00 23.85
N VAL A 91 -17.62 -12.06 22.99
CA VAL A 91 -16.48 -12.97 23.15
C VAL A 91 -15.16 -12.21 23.23
N ASP A 92 -14.16 -12.81 23.86
CA ASP A 92 -12.78 -12.34 23.79
C ASP A 92 -12.14 -12.68 22.44
N VAL A 93 -10.96 -12.14 22.15
CA VAL A 93 -10.13 -12.44 20.97
C VAL A 93 -9.87 -13.94 20.81
N LYS A 94 -9.88 -14.71 21.92
CA LYS A 94 -9.73 -16.16 21.94
C LYS A 94 -11.03 -16.94 21.70
N GLY A 95 -12.15 -16.26 21.44
CA GLY A 95 -13.47 -16.87 21.24
C GLY A 95 -14.13 -17.41 22.52
N GLN A 96 -13.58 -17.08 23.69
CA GLN A 96 -14.18 -17.41 24.99
C GLN A 96 -15.25 -16.36 25.34
N PRO A 97 -16.34 -16.72 26.04
CA PRO A 97 -17.35 -15.75 26.46
C PRO A 97 -16.70 -14.66 27.33
N TRP A 98 -17.00 -13.40 27.00
CA TRP A 98 -16.46 -12.25 27.71
C TRP A 98 -17.04 -12.19 29.12
N GLN A 99 -16.18 -12.43 30.12
CA GLN A 99 -16.53 -12.28 31.52
C GLN A 99 -16.42 -10.79 31.85
N ALA A 100 -17.55 -10.08 31.88
CA ALA A 100 -17.58 -8.72 32.40
C ALA A 100 -17.12 -8.77 33.87
N LYS A 101 -16.05 -8.04 34.18
CA LYS A 101 -15.47 -7.99 35.52
C LYS A 101 -16.30 -7.12 36.45
#